data_AF-A0A520AQ01-F1
#
_entry.id   AF-A0A520AQ01-F1
#
_cell.length_a   1.000
_cell.length_b   1.000
_cell.length_c   1.000
_cell.angle_alpha   90.00
_cell.angle_beta   90.00
_cell.angle_gamma   90.00
#
_symmetry.space_group_name_H-M   'P 1'
#
loop_
_entity.id
_entity.type
_entity.pdbx_description
1 polymer ?
#
loop_
_entity_poly.entity_id
_entity_poly.type
_entity_poly.pdbx_seq_one_letter_code
_entity_poly.pdbx_strand_id
1 'polypeptide(L)' 'MLLGYMRVSKADGSQTTDLQRDALLAAGVVPERFYEDHASG' A
#
# COMPACT_ATOMS: atom_id res chain seq x y z
N MET A 1 -16.35 5.85 -5.30
CA MET A 1 -15.92 4.71 -4.45
C MET A 1 -14.40 4.71 -4.44
N LEU A 2 -13.75 4.84 -3.28
CA LEU A 2 -12.28 4.85 -3.18
C LEU A 2 -11.73 3.44 -2.96
N LEU A 3 -10.61 3.13 -3.63
CA LEU A 3 -9.82 1.91 -3.53
C LEU A 3 -8.37 2.33 -3.28
N GLY A 4 -7.63 1.55 -2.47
CA GLY A 4 -6.25 1.82 -2.13
C GLY A 4 -5.32 0.74 -2.67
N TYR A 5 -4.23 1.13 -3.31
CA TYR A 5 -3.18 0.20 -3.75
C TYR A 5 -1.83 0.67 -3.23
N MET A 6 -1.06 -0.25 -2.66
CA MET A 6 0.27 -0.02 -2.14
C MET A 6 1.23 -1.07 -2.69
N ARG A 7 2.45 -0.67 -3.04
CA ARG A 7 3.45 -1.58 -3.61
C ARG A 7 4.87 -1.18 -3.27
N VAL A 8 5.72 -2.19 -3.10
CA VAL A 8 7.19 -2.06 -3.07
C VAL A 8 7.84 -3.02 -4.07
N SER A 9 9.01 -2.68 -4.61
CA SER A 9 9.67 -3.50 -5.64
C SER A 9 10.59 -4.57 -5.07
N LYS A 10 11.10 -4.38 -3.86
CA LYS A 10 12.07 -5.29 -3.25
C LYS A 10 11.41 -6.40 -2.44
N ALA A 11 11.85 -7.63 -2.68
CA ALA A 11 11.45 -8.82 -1.91
C ALA A 11 12.26 -8.99 -0.61
N ASP A 12 13.36 -8.25 -0.46
CA ASP A 12 14.30 -8.38 0.68
C ASP A 12 13.82 -7.71 1.98
N GLY A 13 12.61 -7.16 1.97
CA GLY A 13 12.02 -6.47 3.12
C GLY A 13 12.65 -5.10 3.44
N SER A 14 13.57 -4.60 2.61
CA SER A 14 14.19 -3.28 2.83
C SER A 14 13.29 -2.10 2.44
N GLN A 15 12.10 -2.38 1.90
CA GLN A 15 11.06 -1.40 1.60
C GLN A 15 9.77 -1.76 2.34
N THR A 16 9.04 -0.74 2.77
CA THR A 16 7.73 -0.86 3.41
C THR A 16 6.66 -0.05 2.68
N THR A 17 5.41 -0.46 2.82
CA THR A 17 4.21 0.20 2.30
C THR A 17 3.59 1.20 3.29
N ASP A 18 4.17 1.36 4.49
CA ASP A 18 3.58 2.14 5.59
C ASP A 18 3.23 3.59 5.20
N LEU A 19 4.14 4.31 4.54
CA LEU A 19 3.87 5.69 4.12
C LEU A 19 2.76 5.79 3.06
N GLN A 20 2.62 4.76 2.22
CA GLN A 20 1.53 4.69 1.24
C GLN A 20 0.20 4.40 1.95
N ARG A 21 0.22 3.55 2.99
CA ARG A 21 -0.94 3.28 3.86
C ARG A 21 -1.43 4.55 4.54
N ASP A 22 -0.52 5.32 5.13
CA ASP A 22 -0.85 6.60 5.78
C ASP A 22 -1.49 7.59 4.82
N ALA A 23 -0.97 7.68 3.59
CA ALA A 23 -1.55 8.54 2.55
C ALA A 23 -2.97 8.11 2.14
N LEU A 24 -3.23 6.80 2.05
CA LEU A 24 -4.56 6.27 1.74
C LEU A 24 -5.56 6.52 2.85
N LEU A 25 -5.14 6.40 4.11
CA LEU A 25 -5.96 6.74 5.27
C LEU A 25 -6.30 8.23 5.28
N ALA A 26 -5.31 9.10 5.05
CA ALA A 26 -5.51 10.55 4.95
C ALA A 26 -6.45 10.94 3.80
N ALA A 27 -6.44 10.17 2.70
CA ALA A 27 -7.36 10.34 1.57
C ALA A 27 -8.78 9.77 1.84
N GLY A 28 -9.03 9.15 3.00
CA GLY A 28 -10.33 8.61 3.39
C GLY A 28 -10.66 7.26 2.76
N VAL A 29 -9.65 6.50 2.31
CA VAL A 29 -9.85 5.13 1.83
C VAL A 29 -10.00 4.19 3.03
N VAL A 30 -11.06 3.39 3.03
CA VAL A 30 -11.33 2.40 4.07
C VAL A 30 -10.34 1.23 3.99
N PRO A 31 -9.75 0.77 5.11
CA PRO A 31 -8.74 -0.30 5.13
C PRO A 31 -9.18 -1.62 4.49
N GLU A 32 -10.47 -1.96 4.53
CA GLU A 32 -11.03 -3.16 3.91
C GLU A 32 -10.91 -3.16 2.38
N ARG A 33 -10.52 -2.02 1.79
CA ARG A 33 -10.31 -1.81 0.35
C ARG A 33 -8.85 -1.55 0.00
N PHE A 34 -7.93 -1.92 0.90
CA PHE A 34 -6.50 -1.84 0.66
C PHE A 34 -6.02 -3.12 -0.02
N TYR A 35 -5.28 -2.93 -1.10
CA TYR A 35 -4.58 -3.99 -1.81
C TYR A 35 -3.08 -3.71 -1.71
N GLU A 36 -2.33 -4.74 -1.36
CA GLU A 36 -0.90 -4.64 -1.09
C GLU A 36 -0.15 -5.66 -1.94
N ASP A 37 0.95 -5.22 -2.54
CA ASP A 37 1.78 -6.03 -3.43
C ASP A 37 3.26 -5.90 -3.06
N HIS A 38 3.94 -7.03 -3.03
CA HIS A 38 5.34 -7.16 -2.63
C HIS A 38 6.10 -7.92 -3.71
N ALA A 39 7.33 -7.48 -3.96
CA ALA A 39 8.19 -7.97 -5.03
C ALA A 39 7.59 -7.74 -6.42
N SER A 40 8.03 -6.68 -7.09
CA SER A 40 7.71 -6.53 -8.51
C SER A 40 8.42 -7.64 -9.27
N GLY A 41 7.64 -8.51 -9.93
CA GLY A 41 8.14 -9.59 -10.78
C GLY A 41 9.22 -9.16 -11.78
#